data_AF-A0A973HNA3-F1
#
_entry.id   AF-A0A973HNA3-F1
#
_cell.length_a   1.000
_cell.length_b   1.000
_cell.length_c   1.000
_cell.angle_alpha   90.00
_cell.angle_beta   90.00
_cell.angle_gamma   90.00
#
_symmetry.space_group_name_H-M   'P 1'
#
loop_
_entity.id
_entity.type
_entity.pdbx_description
1 polymer ?
#
loop_
_entity_poly.entity_id
_entity_poly.type
_entity_poly.pdbx_seq_one_letter_code
_entity_poly.pdbx_strand_id
1 'polypeptide(L)'
;MIIHIDPSSVSCDHIKQFMFDFIERELDGRLLMAMDNHVLSCEECQVMVKNYELSVDTGRKKISKTIKLPEGFKNEILKSLQDFTEEDDN
;
A
#
# COMPACT_ATOMS: atom_id res chain seq x y z
N MET A 1 -3.16 9.55 -17.86
CA MET A 1 -4.40 10.33 -17.68
C MET A 1 -4.23 11.06 -16.37
N ILE A 2 -4.24 12.40 -16.35
CA ILE A 2 -4.15 13.13 -15.07
C ILE A 2 -5.57 13.20 -14.52
N ILE A 3 -5.82 12.46 -13.45
CA ILE A 3 -7.12 12.43 -12.77
C ILE A 3 -7.18 13.66 -11.87
N HIS A 4 -8.17 14.52 -12.08
CA HIS A 4 -8.39 15.72 -11.26
C HIS A 4 -9.53 15.45 -10.29
N ILE A 5 -9.20 14.90 -9.13
CA ILE A 5 -10.12 14.83 -7.98
C ILE A 5 -9.64 15.85 -6.98
N ASP A 6 -10.59 16.62 -6.43
CA ASP A 6 -10.30 17.47 -5.29
C ASP A 6 -10.14 16.57 -4.04
N PRO A 7 -8.96 16.55 -3.41
CA PRO A 7 -8.73 15.73 -2.21
C PRO A 7 -9.69 16.07 -1.06
N SER A 8 -10.28 17.27 -1.04
CA SER A 8 -11.24 17.67 -0.02
C SER A 8 -12.64 17.05 -0.20
N SER A 9 -12.92 16.45 -1.36
CA SER A 9 -14.23 15.87 -1.71
C SER A 9 -14.24 14.36 -1.88
N VAL A 10 -13.23 13.65 -1.34
CA VAL A 10 -13.16 12.20 -1.43
C VAL A 10 -14.38 11.54 -0.77
N SER A 11 -14.95 10.55 -1.47
CA SER A 11 -16.16 9.83 -1.07
C SER A 11 -16.00 8.33 -1.37
N CYS A 12 -16.95 7.51 -0.90
CA CYS A 12 -16.94 6.07 -1.16
C CYS A 12 -16.89 5.72 -2.65
N ASP A 13 -17.53 6.52 -3.50
CA ASP A 13 -17.54 6.29 -4.96
C ASP A 13 -16.15 6.51 -5.57
N HIS A 14 -15.40 7.48 -5.05
CA HIS A 14 -14.00 7.66 -5.44
C HIS A 14 -13.15 6.46 -5.02
N ILE A 15 -13.36 5.91 -3.80
CA ILE A 15 -12.66 4.69 -3.37
C ILE A 15 -12.96 3.52 -4.33
N LYS A 16 -14.23 3.33 -4.71
CA LYS A 16 -14.64 2.28 -5.66
C LYS A 16 -13.99 2.48 -7.03
N GLN A 17 -14.00 3.71 -7.53
CA GLN A 17 -13.51 4.04 -8.86
C GLN A 17 -12.00 3.87 -8.98
N PHE A 18 -11.24 4.27 -7.96
CA PHE A 18 -9.77 4.28 -7.97
C PHE A 18 -9.16 3.19 -7.09
N MET A 19 -9.92 2.14 -6.79
CA MET A 19 -9.51 1.07 -5.88
C MET A 19 -8.15 0.46 -6.27
N PHE A 20 -7.96 0.15 -7.56
CA PHE A 20 -6.71 -0.44 -8.04
C PHE A 20 -5.53 0.53 -7.85
N ASP A 21 -5.63 1.74 -8.40
CA ASP A 21 -4.57 2.75 -8.32
C ASP A 21 -4.25 3.14 -6.87
N PHE A 22 -5.26 3.18 -6.00
CA PHE A 22 -5.10 3.43 -4.56
C PHE A 22 -4.30 2.32 -3.87
N ILE A 23 -4.64 1.05 -4.12
CA ILE A 23 -3.94 -0.11 -3.53
C ILE A 23 -2.51 -0.23 -4.06
N GLU A 24 -2.30 0.01 -5.35
CA GLU A 24 -0.96 0.00 -5.98
C GLU A 24 -0.15 1.27 -5.67
N ARG A 25 -0.73 2.23 -4.94
CA ARG A 25 -0.10 3.50 -4.56
C ARG A 25 0.34 4.33 -5.78
N GLU A 26 -0.40 4.25 -6.88
CA GLU A 26 -0.12 4.95 -8.16
C GLU A 26 -0.80 6.33 -8.27
N LEU A 27 -1.61 6.72 -7.28
CA LEU A 27 -2.25 8.03 -7.21
C LEU A 27 -1.28 9.13 -6.75
N ASP A 28 -1.63 10.39 -7.01
CA ASP A 28 -0.88 11.50 -6.47
C ASP A 28 -0.92 11.49 -4.93
N GLY A 29 0.16 11.94 -4.28
CA GLY A 29 0.30 11.81 -2.84
C GLY A 29 -0.78 12.53 -2.03
N ARG A 30 -1.38 13.62 -2.54
CA ARG A 30 -2.44 14.34 -1.82
C ARG A 30 -3.76 13.58 -1.88
N LEU A 31 -4.10 13.08 -3.05
CA LEU A 31 -5.28 12.23 -3.23
C LEU A 31 -5.15 10.93 -2.46
N LEU A 32 -3.97 10.31 -2.47
CA LEU A 32 -3.68 9.10 -1.71
C LEU A 32 -3.94 9.31 -0.20
N MET A 33 -3.42 10.39 0.37
CA MET A 33 -3.67 10.73 1.78
C MET A 33 -5.15 10.98 2.06
N ALA A 34 -5.86 11.67 1.16
CA ALA A 34 -7.28 11.93 1.33
C ALA A 34 -8.12 10.64 1.28
N MET A 35 -7.76 9.70 0.40
CA MET A 35 -8.38 8.39 0.32
C MET A 35 -8.06 7.52 1.54
N ASP A 36 -6.80 7.50 2.01
CA ASP A 36 -6.42 6.83 3.25
C ASP A 36 -7.25 7.37 4.43
N ASN A 37 -7.37 8.70 4.56
CA ASN A 37 -8.20 9.32 5.60
C ASN A 37 -9.67 8.92 5.50
N HIS A 38 -10.22 8.90 4.29
CA HIS A 38 -11.61 8.46 4.06
C HIS A 38 -11.78 6.99 4.48
N VAL A 39 -10.91 6.10 4.03
CA VAL A 39 -10.92 4.67 4.39
C VAL A 39 -10.82 4.50 5.90
N LEU A 40 -9.91 5.19 6.58
CA LEU A 40 -9.79 5.13 8.05
C LEU A 40 -11.07 5.55 8.77
N SER A 41 -11.86 6.46 8.20
CA SER A 41 -13.10 6.96 8.81
C SER A 41 -14.38 6.22 8.37
N CYS A 42 -14.33 5.40 7.32
CA CYS A 42 -15.50 4.77 6.71
C CYS A 42 -15.41 3.24 6.74
N GLU A 43 -16.17 2.60 7.63
CA GLU A 43 -16.16 1.14 7.82
C GLU A 43 -16.44 0.35 6.53
N GLU A 44 -17.40 0.81 5.71
CA GLU A 44 -17.71 0.17 4.42
C GLU A 44 -16.48 0.15 3.50
N CYS A 45 -15.77 1.28 3.42
CA CYS A 45 -14.56 1.40 2.62
C CYS A 45 -13.41 0.55 3.19
N GLN A 46 -13.26 0.45 4.50
CA GLN A 46 -12.25 -0.44 5.12
C GLN A 46 -12.46 -1.89 4.71
N VAL A 47 -13.70 -2.38 4.84
CA VAL A 47 -14.05 -3.76 4.49
C VAL A 47 -13.80 -4.00 2.99
N MET A 48 -14.19 -3.03 2.15
CA MET A 48 -14.02 -3.13 0.70
C MET A 48 -12.55 -3.19 0.28
N VAL A 49 -11.73 -2.26 0.78
CA VAL A 49 -10.28 -2.18 0.53
C VAL A 49 -9.61 -3.48 0.96
N LYS A 50 -9.87 -3.93 2.19
CA LYS A 50 -9.29 -5.18 2.72
C LYS A 50 -9.66 -6.41 1.89
N ASN A 51 -10.91 -6.51 1.44
CA ASN A 51 -11.34 -7.63 0.60
C ASN A 51 -10.67 -7.60 -0.79
N TYR A 52 -10.44 -6.40 -1.32
CA TYR A 52 -9.73 -6.23 -2.58
C TYR A 52 -8.26 -6.62 -2.44
N GLU A 53 -7.57 -6.14 -1.40
CA GLU A 53 -6.17 -6.51 -1.09
C GLU A 53 -5.99 -8.02 -0.99
N LEU A 54 -6.86 -8.70 -0.24
CA LEU A 54 -6.83 -10.17 -0.10
C LEU A 54 -6.98 -10.88 -1.45
N SER A 55 -7.83 -10.35 -2.33
CA SER A 55 -8.07 -10.91 -3.66
C SER A 55 -6.84 -10.74 -4.56
N VAL A 56 -6.24 -9.55 -4.56
CA VAL A 56 -5.03 -9.23 -5.31
C VAL A 56 -3.84 -10.04 -4.81
N ASP A 57 -3.62 -10.11 -3.50
CA ASP A 57 -2.52 -10.90 -2.91
C ASP A 57 -2.64 -12.39 -3.21
N THR A 58 -3.85 -12.92 -3.18
CA THR A 58 -4.10 -14.32 -3.56
C THR A 58 -3.77 -14.55 -5.03
N GLY A 59 -4.14 -13.62 -5.91
CA GLY A 59 -3.75 -13.64 -7.32
C GLY A 59 -2.23 -13.59 -7.50
N ARG A 60 -1.57 -12.64 -6.84
CA ARG A 60 -0.12 -12.46 -6.87
C ARG A 60 0.63 -13.72 -6.43
N LYS A 61 0.25 -14.33 -5.30
CA LYS A 61 0.85 -15.57 -4.80
C LYS A 61 0.72 -16.75 -5.78
N LYS A 62 -0.38 -16.82 -6.53
CA LYS A 62 -0.60 -17.87 -7.54
C LYS A 62 0.22 -17.64 -8.82
N ILE A 63 0.49 -16.38 -9.17
CA ILE A 63 1.19 -16.00 -10.41
C ILE A 63 2.70 -15.86 -10.18
N SER A 64 3.13 -15.48 -8.97
CA SER A 64 4.52 -15.27 -8.63
C SER A 64 5.29 -16.58 -8.74
N LYS A 65 6.18 -16.68 -9.74
CA LYS A 65 7.25 -17.68 -9.72
C LYS A 65 8.12 -17.39 -8.50
N THR A 66 8.50 -18.43 -7.77
CA THR A 66 9.42 -18.30 -6.63
C THR A 66 10.75 -17.74 -7.13
N ILE A 67 10.96 -16.44 -7.00
CA ILE A 67 12.27 -15.82 -7.18
C ILE A 67 13.05 -16.16 -5.93
N LYS A 68 14.12 -16.96 -6.08
CA LYS A 68 15.04 -17.20 -4.99
C LYS A 68 15.82 -15.91 -4.74
N LEU A 69 15.72 -15.37 -3.53
CA LEU A 69 16.61 -14.30 -3.10
C LEU A 69 18.06 -14.83 -3.17
N PRO A 70 19.05 -13.97 -3.51
CA PRO A 70 20.45 -14.35 -3.46
C PRO A 70 20.84 -14.89 -2.08
N GLU A 71 21.71 -15.90 -2.03
CA GLU A 71 22.24 -16.40 -0.76
C GLU A 71 22.94 -15.27 -0.01
N GLY A 72 22.68 -15.13 1.29
CA GLY A 72 23.24 -14.07 2.12
C GLY A 72 22.46 -12.74 2.14
N PHE A 73 21.55 -12.49 1.19
CA PHE A 73 20.78 -11.23 1.12
C PHE A 73 19.95 -10.97 2.39
N LYS A 74 19.39 -12.03 2.99
CA LYS A 74 18.69 -11.93 4.28
C LYS A 74 19.60 -11.39 5.40
N ASN A 75 20.87 -11.81 5.42
CA ASN A 75 21.83 -11.39 6.44
C ASN A 75 22.26 -9.93 6.22
N GLU A 76 22.34 -9.47 4.98
CA GLU A 76 22.61 -8.06 4.65
C GLU A 76 21.47 -7.15 5.10
N ILE A 77 20.22 -7.55 4.89
CA ILE A 77 19.04 -6.83 5.41
C ILE A 77 19.10 -6.77 6.94
N LEU A 78 19.37 -7.89 7.61
CA LEU A 78 19.42 -7.95 9.08
C LEU A 78 20.51 -7.05 9.66
N LYS A 79 21.71 -7.04 9.05
CA LYS A 79 22.78 -6.12 9.46
C LYS A 79 22.37 -4.66 9.29
N SER A 80 21.83 -4.32 8.12
CA SER A 80 21.39 -2.95 7.84
C SER A 80 20.34 -2.46 8.86
N LEU A 81 19.42 -3.33 9.29
CA LEU A 81 18.41 -2.98 10.30
C LEU A 81 18.98 -2.86 11.71
N GLN A 82 20.03 -3.61 12.06
CA GLN A 82 20.71 -3.50 13.36
C GLN A 82 21.52 -2.20 13.46
N ASP A 83 22.20 -1.81 12.38
CA ASP A 83 22.99 -0.59 12.33
C ASP A 83 22.12 0.67 12.57
N PHE A 84 20.84 0.67 12.18
CA PHE A 84 19.91 1.78 12.46
C PHE A 84 19.43 1.87 13.93
N THR A 85 19.61 0.81 14.72
CA THR A 85 19.14 0.79 16.12
C THR A 85 20.23 1.13 17.15
N GLU A 86 21.48 1.24 16.72
CA GLU A 86 22.64 1.48 17.59
C GLU A 86 23.10 2.96 17.60
N GLU A 87 22.51 3.84 16.78
CA GLU A 87 22.88 5.27 16.70
C GLU A 87 22.08 6.19 17.65
N ASP A 88 21.07 5.70 18.38
CA ASP A 88 20.20 6.51 19.26
C ASP A 88 20.65 6.56 20.75
N ASP A 89 21.80 5.97 21.12
CA ASP A 89 22.29 5.87 22.51
C ASP A 89 23.59 6.66 22.79
N ASN A 90 23.79 7.85 22.18
CA ASN A 90 24.94 8.72 22.49
C ASN A 90 24.59 10.21 22.69
#